data_AF-A0A1A8G2A0-F1
#
_entry.id   AF-A0A1A8G2A0-F1
#
_cell.length_a   1.000
_cell.length_b   1.000
_cell.length_c   1.000
_cell.angle_alpha   90.00
_cell.angle_beta   90.00
_cell.angle_gamma   90.00
#
_symmetry.space_group_name_H-M   'P 1'
#
loop_
_entity.id
_entity.type
_entity.pdbx_description
1 polymer ?
#
loop_
_entity_poly.entity_id
_entity_poly.type
_entity_poly.pdbx_seq_one_letter_code
_entity_poly.pdbx_strand_id
1 'polypeptide(L)'
;ARLRIGKGAAKDRFMGVLQNVHFVFGTTLDAILRNKGCQSGAALTDVMTLDNPVNGSSPAIRTDYTGHKSKDLQSVCGFSCDDIASMFKELRGLNVIVKRLSNELEKVSTDGQLLKNLMNIHSGICIHNGIVHKDKDEWTVDGCTECTCQNSATVCRKISCPLIPCANATVPD
;
A
#
# COMPACT_ATOMS: atom_id res chain seq x y z
N ALA A 1 57.96 -10.84 7.27
CA ALA A 1 56.62 -11.48 7.34
C ALA A 1 56.76 -12.85 8.01
N ARG A 2 55.95 -13.19 9.02
CA ARG A 2 55.97 -14.51 9.69
C ARG A 2 54.81 -15.35 9.16
N LEU A 3 55.11 -16.38 8.37
CA LEU A 3 54.14 -17.38 7.93
C LEU A 3 53.87 -18.35 9.09
N ARG A 4 52.59 -18.52 9.47
CA ARG A 4 52.17 -19.50 10.49
C ARG A 4 51.27 -20.54 9.82
N ILE A 5 51.75 -21.78 9.75
CA ILE A 5 51.02 -22.93 9.22
C ILE A 5 50.61 -23.79 10.41
N GLY A 6 49.34 -24.20 10.49
CA GLY A 6 48.91 -25.23 11.43
C GLY A 6 49.61 -26.54 11.10
N LYS A 7 50.57 -26.95 11.94
CA LYS A 7 51.41 -28.13 11.68
C LYS A 7 50.61 -29.41 11.91
N GLY A 8 50.19 -30.06 10.82
CA GLY A 8 49.88 -31.48 10.82
C GLY A 8 51.15 -32.31 11.03
N ALA A 9 51.04 -33.45 11.72
CA ALA A 9 52.16 -34.28 12.16
C ALA A 9 52.84 -35.10 11.02
N ALA A 10 53.16 -34.48 9.89
CA ALA A 10 53.82 -35.15 8.76
C ALA A 10 55.06 -34.39 8.31
N LYS A 11 56.15 -35.12 8.08
CA LYS A 11 57.35 -34.62 7.40
C LYS A 11 57.02 -34.48 5.90
N ASP A 12 56.90 -33.23 5.47
CA ASP A 12 56.98 -32.72 4.10
C ASP A 12 55.90 -33.13 3.08
N ARG A 13 55.06 -34.14 3.35
CA ARG A 13 53.93 -34.49 2.46
C ARG A 13 52.64 -34.70 3.24
N PHE A 14 51.75 -33.71 3.20
CA PHE A 14 50.39 -33.85 3.71
C PHE A 14 49.60 -34.76 2.76
N MET A 15 49.16 -35.92 3.24
CA MET A 15 48.38 -36.90 2.45
C MET A 15 46.87 -36.86 2.79
N GLY A 16 46.37 -35.73 3.28
CA GLY A 16 44.95 -35.52 3.60
C GLY A 16 44.28 -34.52 2.66
N VAL A 17 43.05 -34.11 3.01
CA VAL A 17 42.30 -33.08 2.28
C VAL A 17 42.59 -31.70 2.87
N LEU A 18 43.02 -30.76 2.03
CA LEU A 18 43.17 -29.35 2.40
C LEU A 18 41.93 -28.56 1.98
N GLN A 19 41.42 -27.71 2.88
CA GLN A 19 40.30 -26.83 2.61
C GLN A 19 40.62 -25.41 3.09
N ASN A 20 40.16 -24.39 2.34
CA ASN A 20 40.30 -22.98 2.69
C ASN A 20 41.77 -22.53 2.90
N VAL A 21 42.71 -23.04 2.11
CA VAL A 21 44.11 -22.57 2.14
C VAL A 21 44.23 -21.27 1.36
N HIS A 22 44.52 -20.18 2.06
CA HIS A 22 44.66 -18.84 1.47
C HIS A 22 45.68 -18.02 2.25
N PHE A 23 46.36 -17.11 1.56
CA PHE A 23 47.21 -16.11 2.20
C PHE A 23 46.37 -14.90 2.57
N VAL A 24 46.44 -14.48 3.82
CA VAL A 24 45.74 -13.29 4.32
C VAL A 24 46.77 -12.21 4.65
N PHE A 25 46.57 -11.02 4.10
CA PHE A 25 47.42 -9.85 4.32
C PHE A 25 46.59 -8.73 4.94
N GLY A 26 47.19 -7.93 5.83
CA GLY A 26 46.53 -6.77 6.43
C GLY A 26 45.57 -7.06 7.60
N THR A 27 45.26 -8.32 7.91
CA THR A 27 44.46 -8.71 9.08
C THR A 27 45.30 -9.38 10.16
N THR A 28 45.02 -9.12 11.43
CA THR A 28 45.71 -9.78 12.56
C THR A 28 45.12 -11.16 12.87
N LEU A 29 45.92 -12.01 13.52
CA LEU A 29 45.49 -13.37 13.91
C LEU A 29 44.26 -13.34 14.85
N ASP A 30 44.23 -12.38 15.79
CA ASP A 30 43.11 -12.22 16.71
C ASP A 30 41.81 -11.84 16.00
N ALA A 31 41.88 -11.02 14.94
CA ALA A 31 40.71 -10.67 14.14
C ALA A 31 40.16 -11.90 13.38
N ILE A 32 41.04 -12.74 12.85
CA ILE A 32 40.66 -14.00 12.19
C ILE A 32 40.00 -14.95 13.19
N LEU A 33 40.60 -15.12 14.38
CA LEU A 33 40.08 -15.99 15.43
C LEU A 33 38.71 -15.53 15.93
N ARG A 34 38.52 -14.22 16.16
CA ARG A 34 37.21 -13.64 16.55
C ARG A 34 36.14 -13.84 15.48
N ASN A 35 36.47 -13.62 14.21
CA ASN A 35 35.54 -13.87 13.09
C ASN A 35 35.19 -15.36 12.93
N LYS A 36 36.07 -16.26 13.41
CA LYS A 36 35.81 -17.71 13.49
C LYS A 36 35.12 -18.13 14.79
N GLY A 37 34.74 -17.18 15.66
CA GLY A 37 34.03 -17.45 16.90
C GLY A 37 34.93 -17.86 18.08
N CYS A 38 36.25 -17.78 17.94
CA CYS A 38 37.17 -18.04 19.05
C CYS A 38 37.31 -16.78 19.91
N GLN A 39 36.99 -16.89 21.20
CA GLN A 39 37.27 -15.84 22.19
C GLN A 39 38.76 -15.94 22.59
N SER A 40 39.54 -14.88 22.37
CA SER A 40 40.94 -14.83 22.79
C SER A 40 41.03 -14.80 24.33
N GLY A 41 41.20 -15.97 24.94
CA GLY A 41 41.75 -16.20 26.28
C GLY A 41 41.40 -15.19 27.38
N ALA A 42 40.26 -15.37 28.03
CA ALA A 42 40.29 -15.47 29.49
C ALA A 42 40.84 -16.87 29.82
N ALA A 43 41.91 -16.93 30.60
CA ALA A 43 42.43 -18.18 31.11
C ALA A 43 41.29 -18.95 31.82
N LEU A 44 41.18 -20.24 31.53
CA LEU A 44 40.30 -21.17 32.22
C LEU A 44 40.66 -21.21 33.70
N THR A 45 39.89 -20.52 34.55
CA THR A 45 39.45 -20.88 35.92
C THR A 45 38.92 -19.60 36.57
N ASP A 46 37.62 -19.33 36.47
CA ASP A 46 36.72 -19.49 37.61
C ASP A 46 35.29 -19.08 37.21
N VAL A 47 34.37 -19.92 37.66
CA VAL A 47 32.98 -19.64 38.05
C VAL A 47 32.32 -18.35 37.51
N MET A 48 31.22 -18.59 36.80
CA MET A 48 30.10 -17.67 36.62
C MET A 48 29.78 -16.91 37.92
N THR A 49 30.16 -15.63 38.01
CA THR A 49 29.49 -14.66 38.87
C THR A 49 29.12 -13.46 38.01
N LEU A 50 27.82 -13.41 37.74
CA LEU A 50 27.15 -12.42 36.92
C LEU A 50 26.79 -11.25 37.82
N ASP A 51 27.68 -10.27 37.98
CA ASP A 51 27.35 -9.04 38.71
C ASP A 51 28.11 -7.84 38.16
N ASN A 52 27.54 -7.20 37.11
CA ASN A 52 27.23 -5.77 37.20
C ASN A 52 26.27 -5.35 36.06
N PRO A 53 25.07 -4.85 36.37
CA PRO A 53 24.09 -4.39 35.39
C PRO A 53 24.30 -2.91 35.08
N VAL A 54 25.06 -2.57 34.03
CA VAL A 54 25.03 -1.20 33.48
C VAL A 54 25.28 -1.21 31.97
N ASN A 55 24.25 -0.81 31.23
CA ASN A 55 24.19 -0.55 29.80
C ASN A 55 24.58 -1.69 28.86
N GLY A 56 23.58 -2.49 28.49
CA GLY A 56 23.62 -3.50 27.43
C GLY A 56 23.92 -2.94 26.04
N SER A 57 25.16 -2.52 25.81
CA SER A 57 25.71 -2.19 24.50
C SER A 57 26.89 -3.11 24.22
N SER A 58 26.68 -4.10 23.35
CA SER A 58 27.79 -4.81 22.71
C SER A 58 28.62 -3.80 21.91
N PRO A 59 29.97 -3.82 22.00
CA PRO A 59 30.80 -2.91 21.22
C PRO A 59 30.57 -3.18 19.73
N ALA A 60 30.14 -2.15 19.00
CA ALA A 60 29.89 -2.22 17.57
C ALA A 60 31.18 -2.61 16.83
N ILE A 61 31.10 -3.68 16.04
CA ILE A 61 32.17 -4.12 15.15
C ILE A 61 32.20 -3.13 13.97
N ARG A 62 33.09 -2.14 14.01
CA ARG A 62 33.40 -1.32 12.83
C ARG A 62 34.38 -2.08 11.95
N THR A 63 33.90 -2.57 10.82
CA THR A 63 34.75 -2.94 9.70
C THR A 63 34.97 -1.68 8.86
N ASP A 64 36.14 -1.05 8.97
CA ASP A 64 36.58 -0.08 7.96
C ASP A 64 36.98 -0.87 6.71
N TYR A 65 35.97 -1.32 5.94
CA TYR A 65 36.13 -2.05 4.69
C TYR A 65 36.25 -1.05 3.54
N THR A 66 37.48 -0.75 3.13
CA THR A 66 37.76 -0.06 1.87
C THR A 66 37.53 -1.03 0.70
N GLY A 67 36.30 -1.12 0.20
CA GLY A 67 35.99 -1.92 -0.98
C GLY A 67 34.53 -1.83 -1.40
N HIS A 68 34.29 -1.18 -2.56
CA HIS A 68 33.02 -1.09 -3.31
C HIS A 68 31.75 -0.69 -2.53
N LYS A 69 31.40 0.61 -2.61
CA LYS A 69 30.01 1.05 -2.44
C LYS A 69 29.14 0.45 -3.56
N SER A 70 28.49 -0.68 -3.31
CA SER A 70 27.19 -0.92 -3.93
C SER A 70 26.21 0.05 -3.29
N LYS A 71 25.78 1.02 -4.09
CA LYS A 71 24.71 1.97 -3.79
C LYS A 71 23.47 1.17 -3.35
N ASP A 72 22.85 1.64 -2.25
CA ASP A 72 21.49 1.29 -1.80
C ASP A 72 21.22 -0.10 -1.22
N LEU A 73 21.90 -0.43 -0.10
CA LEU A 73 21.40 -1.44 0.85
C LEU A 73 21.36 -0.88 2.29
N GLN A 74 20.93 0.36 2.45
CA GLN A 74 20.64 0.99 3.75
C GLN A 74 19.42 1.90 3.63
N SER A 75 18.23 1.32 3.48
CA SER A 75 16.98 2.05 3.74
C SER A 75 16.37 1.71 5.10
N VAL A 76 16.95 0.75 5.83
CA VAL A 76 16.38 0.21 7.09
C VAL A 76 17.30 0.40 8.30
N CYS A 77 18.61 0.52 8.09
CA CYS A 77 19.55 0.72 9.19
C CYS A 77 19.60 2.20 9.57
N GLY A 78 19.19 2.54 10.80
CA GLY A 78 19.09 3.92 11.30
C GLY A 78 17.86 4.19 12.16
N PHE A 79 16.85 3.30 12.11
CA PHE A 79 15.67 3.34 12.97
C PHE A 79 15.85 2.43 14.18
N SER A 80 15.29 2.80 15.34
CA SER A 80 15.27 1.90 16.48
C SER A 80 14.31 0.72 16.23
N CYS A 81 14.53 -0.40 16.93
CA CYS A 81 13.61 -1.54 16.87
C CYS A 81 12.18 -1.14 17.28
N ASP A 82 12.04 -0.15 18.16
CA ASP A 82 10.74 0.37 18.61
C ASP A 82 10.05 1.19 17.51
N ASP A 83 10.79 2.02 16.76
CA ASP A 83 10.26 2.79 15.63
C ASP A 83 9.72 1.86 14.54
N ILE A 84 10.47 0.81 14.22
CA ILE A 84 10.07 -0.20 13.24
C ILE A 84 8.83 -0.96 13.73
N ALA A 85 8.79 -1.34 15.01
CA ALA A 85 7.64 -2.02 15.60
C ALA A 85 6.38 -1.14 15.61
N SER A 86 6.54 0.17 15.81
CA SER A 86 5.45 1.15 15.70
C SER A 86 4.92 1.24 14.26
N MET A 87 5.81 1.36 13.28
CA MET A 87 5.45 1.40 11.86
C MET A 87 4.66 0.14 11.44
N PHE A 88 5.04 -1.04 11.93
CA PHE A 88 4.27 -2.27 11.69
C PHE A 88 2.87 -2.26 12.34
N LYS A 89 2.68 -1.61 13.50
CA LYS A 89 1.34 -1.43 14.09
C LYS A 89 0.48 -0.54 13.20
N GLU A 90 1.03 0.55 12.69
CA GLU A 90 0.33 1.46 11.79
C GLU A 90 -0.05 0.77 10.47
N LEU A 91 0.87 0.05 9.84
CA LEU A 91 0.62 -0.70 8.60
C LEU A 91 -0.48 -1.76 8.79
N ARG A 92 -0.52 -2.43 9.95
CA ARG A 92 -1.62 -3.35 10.28
C ARG A 92 -2.95 -2.61 10.43
N GLY A 93 -2.96 -1.45 11.07
CA GLY A 93 -4.15 -0.59 11.17
C GLY A 93 -4.65 -0.15 9.79
N LEU A 94 -3.74 0.30 8.93
CA LEU A 94 -4.05 0.71 7.57
C LEU A 94 -4.64 -0.44 6.74
N ASN A 95 -4.10 -1.65 6.87
CA ASN A 95 -4.63 -2.83 6.17
C ASN A 95 -6.08 -3.14 6.56
N VAL A 96 -6.47 -2.94 7.83
CA VAL A 96 -7.87 -3.11 8.27
C VAL A 96 -8.77 -2.06 7.60
N ILE A 97 -8.33 -0.81 7.54
CA ILE A 97 -9.07 0.29 6.91
C ILE A 97 -9.25 0.04 5.42
N VAL A 98 -8.18 -0.34 4.71
CA VAL A 98 -8.21 -0.64 3.27
C VAL A 98 -9.16 -1.79 2.97
N LYS A 99 -9.13 -2.87 3.77
CA LYS A 99 -10.09 -3.98 3.61
C LYS A 99 -11.53 -3.54 3.83
N ARG A 100 -11.80 -2.71 4.85
CA ARG A 100 -13.15 -2.18 5.08
C ARG A 100 -13.62 -1.35 3.88
N LEU A 101 -12.80 -0.41 3.42
CA LEU A 101 -13.11 0.45 2.28
C LEU A 101 -13.34 -0.37 1.00
N SER A 102 -12.53 -1.40 0.76
CA SER A 102 -12.73 -2.33 -0.36
C SER A 102 -14.11 -2.97 -0.32
N ASN A 103 -14.51 -3.49 0.85
CA ASN A 103 -15.81 -4.13 1.02
C ASN A 103 -16.98 -3.13 0.87
N GLU A 104 -16.85 -1.92 1.43
CA GLU A 104 -17.85 -0.87 1.29
C GLU A 104 -17.99 -0.42 -0.16
N LEU A 105 -16.88 -0.28 -0.89
CA LEU A 105 -16.87 0.09 -2.30
C LEU A 105 -17.50 -1.01 -3.18
N GLU A 106 -17.23 -2.28 -2.88
CA GLU A 106 -17.87 -3.41 -3.57
C GLU A 106 -19.40 -3.39 -3.36
N LYS A 107 -19.85 -3.11 -2.13
CA LYS A 107 -21.27 -2.97 -1.83
C LYS A 107 -21.91 -1.82 -2.62
N VAL A 108 -21.29 -0.63 -2.59
CA VAL A 108 -21.78 0.55 -3.32
C VAL A 108 -21.79 0.30 -4.84
N SER A 109 -20.78 -0.41 -5.36
CA SER A 109 -20.74 -0.79 -6.78
C SER A 109 -21.91 -1.71 -7.16
N THR A 110 -22.23 -2.68 -6.31
CA THR A 110 -23.37 -3.61 -6.54
C THR A 110 -24.70 -2.86 -6.50
N ASP A 111 -24.88 -1.99 -5.51
CA ASP A 111 -26.08 -1.14 -5.39
C ASP A 111 -26.21 -0.19 -6.60
N GLY A 112 -25.10 0.39 -7.06
CA GLY A 112 -25.05 1.23 -8.26
C GLY A 112 -25.42 0.47 -9.53
N GLN A 113 -25.01 -0.79 -9.68
CA GLN A 113 -25.42 -1.63 -10.80
C GLN A 113 -26.91 -1.99 -10.75
N LEU A 114 -27.46 -2.30 -9.57
CA LEU A 114 -28.90 -2.52 -9.39
C LEU A 114 -29.72 -1.28 -9.76
N LEU A 115 -29.30 -0.10 -9.28
CA LEU A 115 -29.94 1.17 -9.63
C LEU A 115 -29.82 1.47 -11.13
N LYS A 116 -28.65 1.22 -11.73
CA LYS A 116 -28.46 1.36 -13.18
C LYS A 116 -29.39 0.44 -13.96
N ASN A 117 -29.58 -0.80 -13.53
CA ASN A 117 -30.50 -1.75 -14.16
C ASN A 117 -31.97 -1.30 -14.00
N LEU A 118 -32.37 -0.83 -12.82
CA LEU A 118 -33.70 -0.26 -12.58
C LEU A 118 -33.95 0.98 -13.43
N MET A 119 -32.95 1.86 -13.56
CA MET A 119 -33.01 3.02 -14.44
C MET A 119 -33.05 2.62 -15.93
N ASN A 120 -32.38 1.55 -16.32
CA ASN A 120 -32.43 1.03 -17.69
C ASN A 120 -33.83 0.47 -18.02
N ILE A 121 -34.54 -0.09 -17.04
CA ILE A 121 -35.94 -0.53 -17.17
C ILE A 121 -36.90 0.67 -17.27
N HIS A 122 -36.57 1.80 -16.64
CA HIS A 122 -37.30 3.07 -16.77
C HIS A 122 -36.69 4.00 -17.83
N SER A 123 -35.82 3.49 -18.70
CA SER A 123 -35.28 4.27 -19.81
C SER A 123 -36.43 4.60 -20.76
N GLY A 124 -36.67 5.89 -20.97
CA GLY A 124 -37.81 6.36 -21.74
C GLY A 124 -39.13 6.38 -20.96
N ILE A 125 -39.13 6.62 -19.65
CA ILE A 125 -40.34 6.92 -18.88
C ILE A 125 -40.16 8.24 -18.15
N CYS A 126 -41.16 9.12 -18.22
CA CYS A 126 -41.20 10.39 -17.51
C CYS A 126 -42.33 10.39 -16.48
N ILE A 127 -42.13 11.07 -15.35
CA ILE A 127 -43.16 11.21 -14.32
C ILE A 127 -43.49 12.70 -14.17
N HIS A 128 -44.74 13.07 -14.42
CA HIS A 128 -45.24 14.44 -14.28
C HIS A 128 -46.50 14.45 -13.40
N ASN A 129 -46.49 15.21 -12.31
CA ASN A 129 -47.59 15.27 -11.33
C ASN A 129 -48.06 13.88 -10.83
N GLY A 130 -47.15 12.92 -10.72
CA GLY A 130 -47.46 11.54 -10.30
C GLY A 130 -48.02 10.63 -11.41
N ILE A 131 -48.19 11.14 -12.64
CA ILE A 131 -48.62 10.37 -13.81
C ILE A 131 -47.37 9.91 -14.58
N VAL A 132 -47.40 8.65 -15.02
CA VAL A 132 -46.31 8.01 -15.77
C VAL A 132 -46.59 8.13 -17.27
N HIS A 133 -45.67 8.75 -17.99
CA HIS A 133 -45.69 8.94 -19.45
C HIS A 133 -44.55 8.14 -20.10
N LYS A 134 -44.81 7.50 -21.23
CA LYS A 134 -43.82 6.75 -22.00
C LYS A 134 -42.98 7.66 -22.90
N ASP A 135 -41.86 7.16 -23.40
CA ASP A 135 -40.99 7.90 -24.31
C ASP A 135 -41.78 8.35 -25.55
N LYS A 136 -41.65 9.62 -25.89
CA LYS A 136 -42.36 10.32 -26.97
C LYS A 136 -43.85 10.53 -26.73
N ASP A 137 -44.38 10.24 -25.54
CA ASP A 137 -45.72 10.69 -25.19
C ASP A 137 -45.75 12.22 -25.14
N GLU A 138 -46.78 12.81 -25.74
CA GLU A 138 -47.09 14.24 -25.68
C GLU A 138 -48.41 14.44 -24.94
N TRP A 139 -48.44 15.41 -24.02
CA TRP A 139 -49.63 15.75 -23.23
C TRP A 139 -49.72 17.25 -22.97
N THR A 140 -50.95 17.75 -22.82
CA THR A 140 -51.21 19.13 -22.43
C THR A 140 -51.40 19.22 -20.91
N VAL A 141 -50.68 20.14 -20.28
CA VAL A 141 -50.79 20.39 -18.83
C VAL A 141 -51.91 21.37 -18.54
N ASP A 142 -52.01 22.40 -19.38
CA ASP A 142 -53.04 23.43 -19.36
C ASP A 142 -53.30 23.91 -20.81
N GLY A 143 -54.22 24.87 -20.99
CA GLY A 143 -54.56 25.43 -22.31
C GLY A 143 -53.42 26.16 -23.02
N CYS A 144 -52.24 26.29 -22.42
CA CYS A 144 -51.09 27.01 -22.95
C CYS A 144 -49.77 26.22 -22.86
N THR A 145 -49.77 24.98 -22.37
CA THR A 145 -48.55 24.23 -22.06
C THR A 145 -48.65 22.81 -22.57
N GLU A 146 -47.72 22.45 -23.44
CA GLU A 146 -47.61 21.12 -24.04
C GLU A 146 -46.26 20.52 -23.67
N CYS A 147 -46.27 19.29 -23.19
CA CYS A 147 -45.10 18.59 -22.70
C CYS A 147 -44.89 17.29 -23.46
N THR A 148 -43.63 16.92 -23.66
CA THR A 148 -43.24 15.68 -24.30
C THR A 148 -42.23 14.95 -23.43
N CYS A 149 -42.35 13.63 -23.32
CA CYS A 149 -41.34 12.80 -22.68
C CYS A 149 -40.25 12.47 -23.69
N GLN A 150 -38.99 12.82 -23.39
CA GLN A 150 -37.85 12.50 -24.26
C GLN A 150 -36.69 12.01 -23.40
N ASN A 151 -36.27 10.75 -23.60
CA ASN A 151 -35.13 10.15 -22.89
C ASN A 151 -35.24 10.26 -21.34
N SER A 152 -36.43 9.94 -20.80
CA SER A 152 -36.74 10.08 -19.37
C SER A 152 -36.71 11.52 -18.81
N ALA A 153 -36.72 12.53 -19.68
CA ALA A 153 -36.89 13.94 -19.31
C ALA A 153 -38.19 14.51 -19.88
N THR A 154 -38.95 15.20 -19.03
CA THR A 154 -40.13 15.95 -19.45
C THR A 154 -39.70 17.31 -20.02
N VAL A 155 -40.01 17.55 -21.29
CA VAL A 155 -39.73 18.81 -21.99
C VAL A 155 -41.04 19.51 -22.28
N CYS A 156 -41.26 20.67 -21.66
CA CYS A 156 -42.49 21.45 -21.84
C CYS A 156 -42.24 22.72 -22.67
N ARG A 157 -43.17 23.03 -23.56
CA ARG A 157 -43.20 24.24 -24.36
C ARG A 157 -44.49 25.01 -24.13
N LYS A 158 -44.38 26.34 -24.08
CA LYS A 158 -45.53 27.23 -23.99
C LYS A 158 -46.10 27.47 -25.39
N ILE A 159 -47.36 27.11 -25.58
CA ILE A 159 -48.13 27.43 -26.77
C ILE A 159 -48.38 28.94 -26.75
N SER A 160 -47.89 29.63 -27.78
CA SER A 160 -48.19 31.04 -27.99
C SER A 160 -49.28 31.16 -29.04
N CYS A 161 -50.38 31.82 -28.69
CA CYS A 161 -51.45 32.11 -29.63
C CYS A 161 -51.03 33.27 -30.56
N PRO A 162 -51.44 33.25 -31.84
CA PRO A 162 -51.28 34.41 -32.70
C PRO A 162 -52.04 35.62 -32.14
N LEU A 163 -51.52 36.82 -32.38
CA LEU A 163 -52.20 38.05 -31.99
C LEU A 163 -53.45 38.25 -32.86
N ILE A 164 -54.61 38.13 -32.24
CA ILE A 164 -55.90 38.39 -32.90
C ILE A 164 -56.39 39.78 -32.45
N PRO A 165 -56.63 40.73 -33.38
CA PRO A 165 -57.13 42.05 -33.03
C PRO A 165 -58.64 41.97 -32.71
N CYS A 166 -58.97 41.70 -31.46
CA CYS A 166 -60.34 41.69 -30.95
C CYS A 166 -60.62 43.00 -30.19
N ALA A 167 -61.75 43.66 -30.44
CA ALA A 167 -62.14 44.86 -29.69
C ALA A 167 -62.53 44.55 -28.23
N ASN A 168 -63.05 43.35 -27.97
CA ASN A 168 -63.39 42.84 -26.63
C ASN A 168 -62.87 41.40 -26.51
N ALA A 169 -61.70 41.22 -25.88
CA ALA A 169 -61.22 39.90 -25.50
C ALA A 169 -61.61 39.63 -24.04
N THR A 170 -62.36 38.56 -23.82
CA THR A 170 -62.62 38.00 -22.49
C THR A 170 -61.89 36.67 -22.39
N VAL A 171 -60.99 36.55 -21.42
CA VAL A 171 -60.36 35.27 -21.06
C VAL A 171 -61.38 34.52 -20.20
N PRO A 172 -61.87 33.35 -20.63
CA PRO A 172 -62.69 32.50 -19.77
C PRO A 172 -61.83 31.99 -18.59
N ASP A 173 -62.38 32.03 -17.37
CA ASP A 173 -61.81 31.32 -16.20
C ASP A 173 -61.75 29.80 -16.44
#